data_AF-E6VAB3-F1
#
_entry.id   AF-E6VAB3-F1
#
_cell.length_a   1.000
_cell.length_b   1.000
_cell.length_c   1.000
_cell.angle_alpha   90.00
_cell.angle_beta   90.00
_cell.angle_gamma   90.00
#
_symmetry.space_group_name_H-M   'P 1'
#
loop_
_entity.id
_entity.type
_entity.pdbx_description
1 polymer ?
#
loop_
_entity_poly.entity_id
_entity_poly.type
_entity_poly.pdbx_seq_one_letter_code
_entity_poly.pdbx_strand_id
1 'polypeptide(L)'
;MHPAPPVEIALADLPRSAGSPLFERLRASVSRVTRRTPLAHEAERWHTHTIGGVARRFAQPITFTPYASVRPCSARCSFCSENLRKTEGGTPASRLRPTPDYFDGLARALRALRGVPLSWSLSGLETSDDAGWMLQLLHTLTASEKDGPVIEDRVLYTNGAGFAAPQGEALRCALQAFGLSWLELSRHHHDGATNQAIMRFRPEVTIGDQTVFERTARQLADAVPLRLVCILQRSGVAQPQDVAAYLSWARQCGAGTVVFREFSRLDDGYRDNATARYLRAERVSMDALLTACLDDPEVSRGWALEALTEGYYFWNLRLRTESGLNVVFESADYGAMHQRHATGDIYKLVYFADGQLCAGWEPGHDVLLDTRTEQQALAHG
;
A
#
# COMPACT_ATOMS: atom_id res chain seq x y z
N MET A 1 12.38 9.03 -20.11
CA MET A 1 11.11 8.70 -20.79
C MET A 1 10.04 9.54 -20.13
N HIS A 2 9.28 10.35 -20.89
CA HIS A 2 8.17 11.10 -20.31
C HIS A 2 7.11 10.12 -19.77
N PRO A 3 6.45 10.42 -18.63
CA PRO A 3 5.30 9.63 -18.19
C PRO A 3 4.27 9.63 -19.33
N ALA A 4 3.68 8.47 -19.61
CA ALA A 4 2.56 8.39 -20.54
C ALA A 4 1.49 9.42 -20.09
N PRO A 5 0.99 10.27 -21.01
CA PRO A 5 0.00 11.26 -20.64
C PRO A 5 -1.23 10.53 -20.05
N PRO A 6 -1.88 11.11 -19.03
CA PRO A 6 -3.12 10.55 -18.51
C PRO A 6 -4.13 10.48 -19.66
N VAL A 7 -4.57 9.27 -20.00
CA VAL A 7 -5.63 9.09 -20.99
C VAL A 7 -6.94 9.52 -20.35
N GLU A 8 -7.54 10.56 -20.93
CA GLU A 8 -8.87 11.04 -20.59
C GLU A 8 -9.89 10.09 -21.24
N ILE A 9 -10.74 9.43 -20.44
CA ILE A 9 -11.57 8.31 -20.91
C ILE A 9 -13.04 8.74 -20.96
N ALA A 10 -13.76 8.28 -21.99
CA ALA A 10 -15.19 8.46 -22.14
C ALA A 10 -15.99 7.92 -20.93
N LEU A 11 -16.97 8.72 -20.51
CA LEU A 11 -17.79 8.53 -19.31
C LEU A 11 -18.52 7.17 -19.21
N ALA A 12 -18.80 6.53 -20.35
CA ALA A 12 -19.56 5.29 -20.44
C ALA A 12 -18.75 4.04 -20.08
N ASP A 13 -17.42 4.15 -20.08
CA ASP A 13 -16.51 3.00 -19.99
C ASP A 13 -15.94 2.80 -18.59
N LEU A 14 -16.15 3.75 -17.67
CA LEU A 14 -15.66 3.66 -16.30
C LEU A 14 -16.41 2.51 -15.56
N PRO A 15 -15.70 1.51 -15.01
CA PRO A 15 -16.31 0.59 -14.07
C PRO A 15 -16.96 1.39 -12.94
N ARG A 16 -18.12 0.93 -12.50
CA ARG A 16 -18.79 1.55 -11.36
C ARG A 16 -17.88 1.36 -10.15
N SER A 17 -17.71 2.40 -9.34
CA SER A 17 -17.18 2.43 -7.96
C SER A 17 -18.06 1.61 -6.99
N ALA A 18 -18.51 0.43 -7.44
CA ALA A 18 -19.71 -0.32 -7.13
C ALA A 18 -20.40 0.10 -5.82
N GLY A 19 -21.22 1.16 -5.92
CA GLY A 19 -22.15 1.54 -4.85
C GLY A 19 -21.80 2.78 -4.04
N SER A 20 -20.93 3.68 -4.51
CA SER A 20 -20.76 5.02 -3.92
C SER A 20 -21.56 6.08 -4.71
N PRO A 21 -22.73 6.55 -4.21
CA PRO A 21 -23.41 7.72 -4.78
C PRO A 21 -22.55 8.99 -4.72
N LEU A 22 -21.61 9.05 -3.77
CA LEU A 22 -20.69 10.18 -3.64
C LEU A 22 -19.72 10.25 -4.83
N PHE A 23 -19.21 9.12 -5.31
CA PHE A 23 -18.25 9.09 -6.42
C PHE A 23 -18.80 9.78 -7.67
N GLU A 24 -20.06 9.51 -8.03
CA GLU A 24 -20.71 10.16 -9.18
C GLU A 24 -20.84 11.67 -9.02
N ARG A 25 -21.18 12.13 -7.81
CA ARG A 25 -21.22 13.57 -7.49
C ARG A 25 -19.83 14.21 -7.58
N LEU A 26 -18.81 13.55 -7.02
CA LEU A 26 -17.43 14.05 -7.06
C LEU A 26 -16.88 14.11 -8.49
N ARG A 27 -17.28 13.17 -9.35
CA ARG A 27 -16.87 13.11 -10.74
C ARG A 27 -17.21 14.37 -11.51
N ALA A 28 -18.36 14.98 -11.22
CA ALA A 28 -18.77 16.25 -11.82
C ALA A 28 -18.00 17.47 -11.28
N SER A 29 -17.29 17.32 -10.16
CA SER A 29 -16.65 18.42 -9.42
C SER A 29 -15.12 18.43 -9.50
N VAL A 30 -14.49 17.43 -10.14
CA VAL A 30 -13.05 17.35 -10.33
C VAL A 30 -12.64 17.67 -11.76
N SER A 31 -11.42 18.18 -11.95
CA SER A 31 -10.90 18.50 -13.29
C SER A 31 -10.38 17.27 -14.03
N ARG A 32 -10.14 16.15 -13.34
CA ARG A 32 -9.60 14.92 -13.94
C ARG A 32 -10.09 13.66 -13.25
N VAL A 33 -10.40 12.65 -14.05
CA VAL A 33 -10.70 11.28 -13.59
C VAL A 33 -9.73 10.33 -14.29
N THR A 34 -8.96 9.59 -13.50
CA THR A 34 -7.98 8.62 -14.01
C THR A 34 -8.42 7.21 -13.67
N ARG A 35 -8.59 6.35 -14.67
CA ARG A 35 -8.77 4.91 -14.45
C ARG A 35 -7.43 4.20 -14.58
N ARG A 36 -6.92 3.62 -13.50
CA ARG A 36 -5.68 2.82 -13.49
C ARG A 36 -5.85 1.41 -14.02
N THR A 37 -7.04 0.84 -13.92
CA THR A 37 -7.30 -0.51 -14.45
C THR A 37 -7.53 -0.45 -15.95
N PRO A 38 -6.72 -1.15 -16.76
CA PRO A 38 -6.92 -1.16 -18.19
C PRO A 38 -8.18 -1.95 -18.56
N LEU A 39 -8.90 -1.47 -19.59
CA LEU A 39 -9.94 -2.25 -20.24
C LEU A 39 -9.34 -3.28 -21.18
N ALA A 40 -10.10 -4.33 -21.48
CA ALA A 40 -9.61 -5.43 -22.33
C ALA A 40 -9.15 -4.98 -23.73
N HIS A 41 -9.70 -3.88 -24.25
CA HIS A 41 -9.36 -3.34 -25.57
C HIS A 41 -8.21 -2.30 -25.55
N GLU A 42 -7.76 -1.84 -24.38
CA GLU A 42 -6.66 -0.87 -24.22
C GLU A 42 -5.30 -1.58 -24.29
N ALA A 43 -4.96 -2.13 -25.46
CA ALA A 43 -3.80 -3.02 -25.65
C ALA A 43 -2.47 -2.41 -25.18
N GLU A 44 -2.29 -1.10 -25.32
CA GLU A 44 -1.11 -0.33 -24.88
C GLU A 44 -0.93 -0.27 -23.37
N ARG A 45 -1.98 -0.58 -22.60
CA ARG A 45 -1.96 -0.61 -21.12
C ARG A 45 -1.85 -2.02 -20.56
N TRP A 46 -1.75 -3.01 -21.43
CA TRP A 46 -1.44 -4.39 -21.09
C TRP A 46 -0.01 -4.71 -21.52
N HIS A 47 0.80 -5.15 -20.56
CA HIS A 47 2.12 -5.69 -20.87
C HIS A 47 2.03 -7.21 -20.92
N THR A 48 2.37 -7.81 -22.07
CA THR A 48 2.41 -9.28 -22.18
C THR A 48 3.82 -9.77 -21.88
N HIS A 49 3.95 -10.72 -20.96
CA HIS A 49 5.24 -11.26 -20.56
C HIS A 49 5.14 -12.76 -20.27
N THR A 50 6.23 -13.49 -20.51
CA THR A 50 6.30 -14.93 -20.22
C THR A 50 7.02 -15.15 -18.90
N ILE A 51 6.33 -15.79 -17.95
CA ILE A 51 6.88 -16.13 -16.64
C ILE A 51 6.51 -17.58 -16.30
N GLY A 52 7.47 -18.34 -15.77
CA GLY A 52 7.27 -19.77 -15.53
C GLY A 52 6.90 -20.56 -16.80
N GLY A 53 7.32 -20.09 -17.98
CA GLY A 53 6.98 -20.68 -19.28
C GLY A 53 5.57 -20.37 -19.79
N VAL A 54 4.78 -19.56 -19.08
CA VAL A 54 3.41 -19.22 -19.46
C VAL A 54 3.31 -17.73 -19.80
N ALA A 55 2.71 -17.43 -20.96
CA ALA A 55 2.39 -16.05 -21.35
C ALA A 55 1.24 -15.51 -20.49
N ARG A 56 1.43 -14.33 -19.89
CA ARG A 56 0.47 -13.65 -19.02
C ARG A 56 0.34 -12.18 -19.41
N ARG A 57 -0.80 -11.58 -19.06
CA ARG A 57 -1.03 -10.13 -19.23
C ARG A 57 -0.92 -9.42 -17.88
N PHE A 58 -0.16 -8.35 -17.88
CA PHE A 58 0.12 -7.51 -16.71
C PHE A 58 -0.58 -6.17 -16.93
N ALA A 59 -1.47 -5.80 -16.01
CA ALA A 59 -2.19 -4.54 -16.05
C ALA A 59 -1.27 -3.39 -15.61
N GLN A 60 -1.08 -2.38 -16.46
CA GLN A 60 -0.22 -1.24 -16.14
C GLN A 60 -1.02 -0.03 -15.60
N PRO A 61 -0.53 0.65 -14.54
CA PRO A 61 0.71 0.36 -13.80
C PRO A 61 0.57 -0.84 -12.84
N ILE A 62 1.63 -1.64 -12.71
CA ILE A 62 1.71 -2.76 -11.75
C ILE A 62 2.77 -2.52 -10.67
N THR A 63 2.59 -3.13 -9.50
CA THR A 63 3.56 -3.07 -8.40
C THR A 63 4.11 -4.45 -8.05
N PHE A 64 5.39 -4.49 -7.69
CA PHE A 64 6.07 -5.65 -7.12
C PHE A 64 6.34 -5.42 -5.63
N THR A 65 5.89 -6.36 -4.80
CA THR A 65 6.07 -6.33 -3.34
C THR A 65 6.91 -7.51 -2.88
N PRO A 66 8.16 -7.28 -2.46
CA PRO A 66 8.88 -8.21 -1.60
C PRO A 66 8.21 -8.16 -0.22
N TYR A 67 7.51 -9.22 0.15
CA TYR A 67 6.68 -9.23 1.34
C TYR A 67 7.54 -9.24 2.61
N ALA A 68 7.47 -8.17 3.41
CA ALA A 68 8.22 -8.06 4.64
C ALA A 68 7.66 -8.97 5.74
N SER A 69 8.18 -10.19 5.88
CA SER A 69 7.81 -11.10 6.96
C SER A 69 9.01 -11.72 7.69
N VAL A 70 10.18 -11.08 7.63
CA VAL A 70 11.41 -11.52 8.33
C VAL A 70 11.21 -11.68 9.84
N ARG A 71 10.39 -10.82 10.45
CA ARG A 71 10.00 -10.92 11.86
C ARG A 71 8.54 -10.43 12.06
N PRO A 72 7.89 -10.76 13.19
CA PRO A 72 6.57 -10.22 13.51
C PRO A 72 6.58 -8.69 13.56
N CYS A 73 5.48 -8.06 13.10
CA CYS A 73 5.31 -6.61 13.14
C CYS A 73 5.38 -6.07 14.58
N SER A 74 6.07 -4.94 14.75
CA SER A 74 6.13 -4.14 15.98
C SER A 74 4.77 -3.59 16.42
N ALA A 75 3.86 -3.35 15.47
CA ALA A 75 2.47 -2.96 15.72
C ALA A 75 1.54 -4.19 15.80
N ARG A 76 0.45 -4.08 16.57
CA ARG A 76 -0.54 -5.15 16.78
C ARG A 76 -1.96 -4.65 16.51
N CYS A 77 -2.10 -3.91 15.41
CA CYS A 77 -3.35 -3.32 14.96
C CYS A 77 -4.47 -4.36 14.88
N SER A 78 -5.61 -4.10 15.52
CA SER A 78 -6.76 -5.01 15.50
C SER A 78 -7.37 -5.19 14.10
N PHE A 79 -7.17 -4.19 13.23
CA PHE A 79 -7.61 -4.16 11.83
C PHE A 79 -6.60 -4.77 10.83
N CYS A 80 -5.45 -5.29 11.29
CA CYS A 80 -4.43 -5.82 10.38
C CYS A 80 -4.99 -6.96 9.50
N SER A 81 -4.88 -6.83 8.17
CA SER A 81 -5.40 -7.79 7.20
C SER A 81 -4.83 -9.19 7.39
N GLU A 82 -3.60 -9.32 7.91
CA GLU A 82 -2.95 -10.59 8.20
C GLU A 82 -3.65 -11.42 9.29
N ASN A 83 -4.49 -10.76 10.09
CA ASN A 83 -5.32 -11.41 11.08
C ASN A 83 -6.65 -11.88 10.50
N LEU A 84 -7.05 -11.45 9.30
CA LEU A 84 -8.22 -12.00 8.61
C LEU A 84 -7.99 -13.49 8.31
N ARG A 85 -9.10 -14.22 8.24
CA ARG A 85 -9.10 -15.67 7.96
C ARG A 85 -10.05 -15.94 6.83
N LYS A 86 -9.55 -16.53 5.75
CA LYS A 86 -10.39 -16.94 4.63
C LYS A 86 -11.17 -18.20 4.95
N THR A 87 -12.31 -18.37 4.31
CA THR A 87 -13.15 -19.56 4.46
C THR A 87 -12.40 -20.81 4.00
N GLU A 88 -11.69 -20.72 2.87
CA GLU A 88 -10.91 -21.82 2.27
C GLU A 88 -9.62 -22.18 3.03
N GLY A 89 -9.23 -21.38 4.02
CA GLY A 89 -8.01 -21.59 4.80
C GLY A 89 -6.80 -20.89 4.19
N GLY A 90 -5.65 -21.56 4.20
CA GLY A 90 -4.37 -21.00 3.74
C GLY A 90 -3.44 -20.51 4.85
N THR A 91 -2.14 -20.47 4.54
CA THR A 91 -1.12 -19.95 5.44
C THR A 91 -1.02 -18.43 5.29
N PRO A 92 -1.24 -17.65 6.36
CA PRO A 92 -1.06 -16.19 6.30
C PRO A 92 0.40 -15.83 5.96
N ALA A 93 0.60 -14.85 5.08
CA ALA A 93 1.91 -14.37 4.68
C ALA A 93 2.77 -13.93 5.88
N SER A 94 2.14 -13.35 6.90
CA SER A 94 2.73 -13.01 8.20
C SER A 94 3.39 -14.16 8.96
N ARG A 95 3.06 -15.42 8.65
CA ARG A 95 3.67 -16.61 9.27
C ARG A 95 4.86 -17.16 8.49
N LEU A 96 5.06 -16.74 7.25
CA LEU A 96 6.20 -17.16 6.44
C LEU A 96 7.47 -16.44 6.89
N ARG A 97 8.60 -17.13 6.86
CA ARG A 97 9.91 -16.58 7.22
C ARG A 97 10.91 -16.86 6.10
N PRO A 98 11.79 -15.89 5.79
CA PRO A 98 12.76 -16.05 4.72
C PRO A 98 13.75 -17.14 5.10
N THR A 99 14.07 -17.99 4.13
CA THR A 99 15.19 -18.91 4.20
C THR A 99 16.51 -18.16 3.94
N PRO A 100 17.69 -18.74 4.25
CA PRO A 100 18.98 -18.08 4.02
C PRO A 100 19.24 -17.64 2.57
N ASP A 101 18.65 -18.36 1.61
CA ASP A 101 18.73 -18.12 0.16
C ASP A 101 17.65 -17.15 -0.37
N TYR A 102 16.87 -16.51 0.52
CA TYR A 102 15.77 -15.62 0.13
C TYR A 102 16.18 -14.56 -0.90
N PHE A 103 17.32 -13.91 -0.72
CA PHE A 103 17.79 -12.84 -1.62
C PHE A 103 18.29 -13.38 -2.97
N ASP A 104 18.82 -14.59 -3.02
CA ASP A 104 19.17 -15.25 -4.27
C ASP A 104 17.91 -15.61 -5.07
N GLY A 105 16.89 -16.14 -4.37
CA GLY A 105 15.56 -16.39 -4.94
C GLY A 105 14.90 -15.11 -5.43
N LEU A 106 14.95 -14.04 -4.65
CA LEU A 106 14.43 -12.74 -5.04
C LEU A 106 15.13 -12.23 -6.31
N ALA A 107 16.45 -12.33 -6.38
CA ALA A 107 17.20 -11.96 -7.59
C ALA A 107 16.80 -12.80 -8.81
N ARG A 108 16.51 -14.11 -8.65
CA ARG A 108 15.95 -14.96 -9.71
C ARG A 108 14.59 -14.48 -10.17
N ALA A 109 13.67 -14.19 -9.24
CA ALA A 109 12.33 -13.68 -9.55
C ALA A 109 12.40 -12.35 -10.31
N LEU A 110 13.29 -11.44 -9.91
CA LEU A 110 13.46 -10.14 -10.57
C LEU A 110 14.04 -10.29 -11.98
N ARG A 111 15.02 -11.18 -12.19
CA ARG A 111 15.50 -11.50 -13.55
C ARG A 111 14.41 -12.10 -14.43
N ALA A 112 13.53 -12.92 -13.87
CA ALA A 112 12.38 -13.47 -14.60
C ALA A 112 11.37 -12.38 -15.04
N LEU A 113 11.42 -11.18 -14.45
CA LEU A 113 10.60 -10.02 -14.81
C LEU A 113 11.36 -9.00 -15.66
N ARG A 114 12.47 -9.40 -16.32
CA ARG A 114 13.27 -8.51 -17.16
C ARG A 114 12.41 -7.76 -18.18
N GLY A 115 12.56 -6.44 -18.20
CA GLY A 115 11.87 -5.57 -19.16
C GLY A 115 10.41 -5.24 -18.83
N VAL A 116 9.83 -5.84 -17.78
CA VAL A 116 8.47 -5.53 -17.34
C VAL A 116 8.46 -4.16 -16.63
N PRO A 117 7.68 -3.18 -17.10
CA PRO A 117 7.47 -1.92 -16.36
C PRO A 117 6.72 -2.19 -15.07
N LEU A 118 7.22 -1.71 -13.93
CA LEU A 118 6.57 -1.83 -12.64
C LEU A 118 7.10 -0.81 -11.62
N SER A 119 6.45 -0.74 -10.47
CA SER A 119 6.93 0.04 -9.31
C SER A 119 7.27 -0.86 -8.12
N TRP A 120 8.25 -0.44 -7.32
CA TRP A 120 8.53 -1.06 -6.03
C TRP A 120 7.49 -0.64 -4.99
N SER A 121 6.91 -1.64 -4.32
CA SER A 121 5.97 -1.45 -3.21
C SER A 121 6.51 -2.22 -2.00
N LEU A 122 7.37 -1.57 -1.21
CA LEU A 122 7.99 -2.15 -0.02
C LEU A 122 6.97 -2.18 1.12
N SER A 123 6.39 -3.35 1.36
CA SER A 123 5.26 -3.54 2.28
C SER A 123 5.13 -5.00 2.73
N GLY A 124 4.15 -5.29 3.59
CA GLY A 124 3.83 -6.63 4.09
C GLY A 124 3.46 -6.49 5.57
N LEU A 125 4.37 -6.89 6.45
CA LEU A 125 4.37 -6.43 7.84
C LEU A 125 5.12 -5.10 7.95
N GLU A 126 6.07 -4.99 8.87
CA GLU A 126 6.90 -3.80 9.04
C GLU A 126 8.29 -4.05 8.45
N THR A 127 8.54 -3.47 7.27
CA THR A 127 9.80 -3.59 6.54
C THR A 127 11.00 -3.08 7.35
N SER A 128 10.81 -2.01 8.14
CA SER A 128 11.90 -1.36 8.88
C SER A 128 12.24 -2.05 10.21
N ASP A 129 11.43 -3.01 10.67
CA ASP A 129 11.66 -3.68 11.95
C ASP A 129 13.00 -4.45 11.97
N ASP A 130 13.50 -4.88 10.81
CA ASP A 130 14.81 -5.52 10.64
C ASP A 130 15.72 -4.69 9.75
N ALA A 131 16.62 -3.92 10.36
CA ALA A 131 17.50 -3.03 9.61
C ALA A 131 18.44 -3.79 8.65
N GLY A 132 19.01 -4.91 9.08
CA GLY A 132 19.93 -5.70 8.25
C GLY A 132 19.22 -6.29 7.03
N TRP A 133 18.03 -6.87 7.24
CA TRP A 133 17.22 -7.40 6.15
C TRP A 133 16.76 -6.30 5.19
N MET A 134 16.31 -5.14 5.71
CA MET A 134 15.88 -4.02 4.87
C MET A 134 17.03 -3.48 4.02
N LEU A 135 18.22 -3.29 4.60
CA LEU A 135 19.40 -2.85 3.86
C LEU A 135 19.77 -3.83 2.74
N GLN A 136 19.75 -5.13 3.04
CA GLN A 136 20.02 -6.17 2.04
C GLN A 136 18.92 -6.19 0.95
N LEU A 137 17.66 -5.98 1.32
CA LEU A 137 16.56 -5.86 0.36
C LEU A 137 16.79 -4.69 -0.61
N LEU A 138 17.07 -3.50 -0.10
CA LEU A 138 17.33 -2.32 -0.93
C LEU A 138 18.51 -2.54 -1.87
N HIS A 139 19.57 -3.19 -1.38
CA HIS A 139 20.72 -3.58 -2.20
C HIS A 139 20.31 -4.54 -3.33
N THR A 140 19.59 -5.63 -3.03
CA THR A 140 19.13 -6.60 -4.03
C THR A 140 18.23 -5.96 -5.08
N LEU A 141 17.26 -5.12 -4.67
CA LEU A 141 16.38 -4.41 -5.59
C LEU A 141 17.16 -3.48 -6.51
N THR A 142 18.07 -2.68 -5.96
CA THR A 142 18.92 -1.75 -6.74
C THR A 142 19.79 -2.50 -7.74
N ALA A 143 20.42 -3.60 -7.33
CA ALA A 143 21.24 -4.42 -8.20
C ALA A 143 20.43 -5.03 -9.37
N SER A 144 19.18 -5.40 -9.12
CA SER A 144 18.28 -5.98 -10.13
C SER A 144 17.84 -5.00 -11.21
N GLU A 145 17.93 -3.68 -11.00
CA GLU A 145 17.49 -2.70 -12.00
C GLU A 145 18.37 -2.71 -13.26
N LYS A 146 19.56 -3.32 -13.20
CA LYS A 146 20.47 -3.45 -14.35
C LYS A 146 19.99 -4.49 -15.37
N ASP A 147 19.42 -5.60 -14.91
CA ASP A 147 19.09 -6.76 -15.75
C ASP A 147 17.73 -7.40 -15.43
N GLY A 148 16.89 -6.69 -14.68
CA GLY A 148 15.54 -7.05 -14.26
C GLY A 148 14.48 -6.09 -14.79
N PRO A 149 13.42 -5.80 -14.00
CA PRO A 149 12.29 -4.99 -14.46
C PRO A 149 12.65 -3.50 -14.65
N VAL A 150 11.79 -2.78 -15.37
CA VAL A 150 11.91 -1.34 -15.62
C VAL A 150 11.16 -0.57 -14.53
N ILE A 151 11.87 0.18 -13.70
CA ILE A 151 11.31 0.76 -12.47
C ILE A 151 10.77 2.17 -12.72
N GLU A 152 9.47 2.34 -12.47
CA GLU A 152 8.77 3.61 -12.63
C GLU A 152 8.72 4.43 -11.33
N ASP A 153 8.39 3.76 -10.22
CA ASP A 153 8.20 4.39 -8.92
C ASP A 153 8.73 3.49 -7.79
N ARG A 154 9.06 4.10 -6.65
CA ARG A 154 9.54 3.40 -5.45
C ARG A 154 8.80 3.90 -4.22
N VAL A 155 8.05 3.01 -3.56
CA VAL A 155 7.19 3.38 -2.42
C VAL A 155 7.49 2.48 -1.23
N LEU A 156 7.61 3.08 -0.04
CA LEU A 156 7.69 2.37 1.23
C LEU A 156 6.42 2.59 2.05
N TYR A 157 5.84 1.51 2.56
CA TYR A 157 4.79 1.53 3.57
C TYR A 157 5.40 1.09 4.91
N THR A 158 5.27 1.91 5.95
CA THR A 158 5.89 1.65 7.25
C THR A 158 5.10 2.27 8.39
N ASN A 159 5.22 1.73 9.59
CA ASN A 159 4.77 2.28 10.86
C ASN A 159 5.85 3.13 11.57
N GLY A 160 7.07 3.17 11.03
CA GLY A 160 8.16 4.02 11.51
C GLY A 160 9.11 3.37 12.52
N ALA A 161 8.82 2.15 13.01
CA ALA A 161 9.53 1.56 14.15
C ALA A 161 11.05 1.45 13.95
N GLY A 162 11.51 1.00 12.78
CA GLY A 162 12.94 0.89 12.48
C GLY A 162 13.67 2.23 12.43
N PHE A 163 12.98 3.31 12.09
CA PHE A 163 13.56 4.65 12.00
C PHE A 163 13.72 5.32 13.37
N ALA A 164 12.94 4.89 14.37
CA ALA A 164 13.14 5.29 15.76
C ALA A 164 14.16 4.41 16.52
N ALA A 165 14.65 3.35 15.89
CA ALA A 165 15.64 2.43 16.45
C ALA A 165 17.09 2.92 16.22
N PRO A 166 18.11 2.33 16.87
CA PRO A 166 19.51 2.77 16.75
C PRO A 166 20.08 2.82 15.33
N GLN A 167 19.58 1.97 14.42
CA GLN A 167 20.00 1.95 13.00
C GLN A 167 19.12 2.83 12.09
N GLY A 168 18.21 3.63 12.66
CA GLY A 168 17.25 4.42 11.89
C GLY A 168 17.92 5.42 10.94
N GLU A 169 19.04 6.00 11.33
CA GLU A 169 19.81 6.89 10.45
C GLU A 169 20.39 6.17 9.24
N ALA A 170 20.95 4.97 9.43
CA ALA A 170 21.46 4.15 8.33
C ALA A 170 20.34 3.78 7.35
N LEU A 171 19.16 3.42 7.87
CA LEU A 171 17.98 3.15 7.04
C LEU A 171 17.52 4.38 6.26
N ARG A 172 17.50 5.55 6.89
CA ARG A 172 17.14 6.82 6.25
C ARG A 172 18.08 7.15 5.09
N CYS A 173 19.38 7.07 5.32
CA CYS A 173 20.40 7.27 4.27
C CYS A 173 20.24 6.27 3.12
N ALA A 174 19.99 4.99 3.43
CA ALA A 174 19.78 3.96 2.42
C ALA A 174 18.52 4.23 1.58
N LEU A 175 17.43 4.69 2.19
CA LEU A 175 16.21 5.07 1.47
C LEU A 175 16.40 6.28 0.55
N GLN A 176 17.16 7.28 1.00
CA GLN A 176 17.50 8.43 0.18
C GLN A 176 18.33 8.00 -1.04
N ALA A 177 19.35 7.15 -0.83
CA ALA A 177 20.16 6.60 -1.91
C ALA A 177 19.37 5.70 -2.87
N PHE A 178 18.38 4.96 -2.35
CA PHE A 178 17.47 4.14 -3.15
C PHE A 178 16.54 4.97 -4.04
N GLY A 179 16.36 6.26 -3.74
CA GLY A 179 15.53 7.16 -4.55
C GLY A 179 14.04 6.84 -4.46
N LEU A 180 13.51 6.75 -3.23
CA LEU A 180 12.07 6.63 -3.00
C LEU A 180 11.30 7.78 -3.68
N SER A 181 10.24 7.45 -4.41
CA SER A 181 9.26 8.42 -4.90
C SER A 181 8.50 9.06 -3.73
N TRP A 182 8.12 8.26 -2.72
CA TRP A 182 7.59 8.73 -1.44
C TRP A 182 7.60 7.62 -0.38
N LEU A 183 7.38 8.01 0.88
CA LEU A 183 7.18 7.13 2.02
C LEU A 183 5.77 7.34 2.59
N GLU A 184 5.06 6.26 2.86
CA GLU A 184 3.77 6.22 3.56
C GLU A 184 3.98 5.78 5.01
N LEU A 185 3.92 6.75 5.94
CA LEU A 185 4.09 6.54 7.37
C LEU A 185 2.73 6.41 8.05
N SER A 186 2.50 5.25 8.67
CA SER A 186 1.25 4.92 9.34
C SER A 186 1.14 5.64 10.68
N ARG A 187 0.15 6.53 10.78
CA ARG A 187 -0.36 7.08 12.05
C ARG A 187 -1.86 7.23 11.92
N HIS A 188 -2.61 6.65 12.82
CA HIS A 188 -4.06 6.56 12.68
C HIS A 188 -4.82 7.49 13.62
N HIS A 189 -4.10 8.31 14.40
CA HIS A 189 -4.65 9.44 15.13
C HIS A 189 -3.58 10.49 15.45
N HIS A 190 -3.96 11.76 15.60
CA HIS A 190 -3.05 12.86 15.92
C HIS A 190 -2.65 12.87 17.42
N ASP A 191 -3.59 12.53 18.30
CA ASP A 191 -3.32 12.25 19.72
C ASP A 191 -2.62 10.90 19.90
N GLY A 192 -1.55 10.91 20.71
CA GLY A 192 -0.67 9.76 20.88
C GLY A 192 -1.28 8.61 21.66
N ALA A 193 -2.07 8.89 22.71
CA ALA A 193 -2.72 7.85 23.50
C ALA A 193 -3.77 7.10 22.66
N THR A 194 -4.56 7.84 21.90
CA THR A 194 -5.56 7.30 20.97
C THR A 194 -4.87 6.49 19.87
N ASN A 195 -3.80 7.01 19.26
CA ASN A 195 -3.05 6.25 18.26
C ASN A 195 -2.44 4.97 18.85
N GLN A 196 -1.94 5.03 20.08
CA GLN A 196 -1.37 3.86 20.75
C GLN A 196 -2.43 2.80 21.04
N ALA A 197 -3.67 3.18 21.37
CA ALA A 197 -4.79 2.25 21.50
C ALA A 197 -5.14 1.55 20.17
N ILE A 198 -4.94 2.25 19.05
CA ILE A 198 -5.20 1.75 17.69
C ILE A 198 -4.06 0.85 17.17
N MET A 199 -2.82 1.36 17.16
CA MET A 199 -1.65 0.67 16.60
C MET A 199 -1.06 -0.37 17.54
N ARG A 200 -1.26 -0.20 18.85
CA ARG A 200 -0.91 -1.17 19.91
C ARG A 200 0.55 -1.61 19.87
N PHE A 201 1.45 -0.66 19.66
CA PHE A 201 2.89 -0.87 19.78
C PHE A 201 3.22 -1.47 21.14
N ARG A 202 4.26 -2.29 21.23
CA ARG A 202 4.72 -2.80 22.51
C ARG A 202 5.48 -1.72 23.28
N PRO A 203 5.56 -1.76 24.63
CA PRO A 203 6.25 -0.73 25.42
C PRO A 203 7.70 -0.46 24.98
N GLU A 204 8.40 -1.50 24.50
CA GLU A 204 9.78 -1.40 24.00
C GLU A 204 9.91 -0.73 22.62
N VAL A 205 8.80 -0.56 21.89
CA VAL A 205 8.80 0.07 20.56
C VAL A 205 8.56 1.57 20.73
N THR A 206 9.65 2.34 20.73
CA THR A 206 9.68 3.76 21.07
C THR A 206 8.85 4.65 20.14
N ILE A 207 8.61 4.25 18.89
CA ILE A 207 7.76 5.01 17.94
C ILE A 207 6.31 5.17 18.42
N GLY A 208 5.87 4.37 19.40
CA GLY A 208 4.57 4.54 20.04
C GLY A 208 4.43 5.87 20.78
N ASP A 209 5.54 6.43 21.29
CA ASP A 209 5.58 7.75 21.92
C ASP A 209 5.34 8.88 20.90
N GLN A 210 4.53 9.86 21.26
CA GLN A 210 4.17 10.98 20.39
C GLN A 210 5.39 11.81 19.97
N THR A 211 6.26 12.15 20.92
CA THR A 211 7.41 13.03 20.67
C THR A 211 8.44 12.32 19.80
N VAL A 212 8.64 11.02 20.03
CA VAL A 212 9.49 10.18 19.18
C VAL A 212 8.92 10.13 17.77
N PHE A 213 7.63 9.83 17.61
CA PHE A 213 6.98 9.78 16.31
C PHE A 213 7.15 11.09 15.52
N GLU A 214 6.82 12.23 16.12
CA GLU A 214 6.87 13.53 15.43
C GLU A 214 8.29 13.90 15.01
N ARG A 215 9.29 13.56 15.83
CA ARG A 215 10.71 13.76 15.49
C ARG A 215 11.12 12.86 14.31
N THR A 216 10.78 11.57 14.38
CA THR A 216 11.08 10.62 13.31
C THR A 216 10.40 11.00 12.00
N ALA A 217 9.13 11.44 12.05
CA ALA A 217 8.39 11.92 10.89
C ALA A 217 9.10 13.10 10.23
N ARG A 218 9.51 14.13 11.00
CA ARG A 218 10.26 15.27 10.48
C ARG A 218 11.59 14.85 9.83
N GLN A 219 12.35 13.98 10.50
CA GLN A 219 13.61 13.46 9.97
C GLN A 219 13.43 12.70 8.64
N LEU A 220 12.34 11.94 8.50
CA LEU A 220 11.99 11.26 7.26
C LEU A 220 11.56 12.24 6.18
N ALA A 221 10.76 13.25 6.51
CA ALA A 221 10.33 14.30 5.59
C ALA A 221 11.51 15.11 5.02
N ASP A 222 12.59 15.28 5.79
CA ASP A 222 13.82 15.93 5.33
C ASP A 222 14.59 15.08 4.31
N ALA A 223 14.34 13.76 4.25
CA ALA A 223 15.07 12.84 3.38
C ALA A 223 14.28 12.44 2.13
N VAL A 224 12.96 12.25 2.25
CA VAL A 224 12.07 11.77 1.19
C VAL A 224 10.68 12.39 1.30
N PRO A 225 9.90 12.51 0.21
CA PRO A 225 8.53 12.98 0.29
C PRO A 225 7.69 12.13 1.26
N LEU A 226 7.22 12.75 2.34
CA LEU A 226 6.46 12.08 3.39
C LEU A 226 4.96 12.19 3.15
N ARG A 227 4.28 11.04 3.21
CA ARG A 227 2.83 10.92 3.31
C ARG A 227 2.45 10.30 4.65
N LEU A 228 1.54 10.92 5.38
CA LEU A 228 0.95 10.30 6.57
C LEU A 228 -0.31 9.55 6.21
N VAL A 229 -0.43 8.29 6.65
CA VAL A 229 -1.57 7.42 6.36
C VAL A 229 -2.39 7.17 7.62
N CYS A 230 -3.64 7.62 7.60
CA CYS A 230 -4.63 7.44 8.65
C CYS A 230 -5.72 6.48 8.19
N ILE A 231 -5.87 5.34 8.87
CA ILE A 231 -7.02 4.46 8.63
C ILE A 231 -8.17 4.94 9.52
N LEU A 232 -9.27 5.32 8.87
CA LEU A 232 -10.47 5.88 9.49
C LEU A 232 -11.17 4.81 10.33
N GLN A 233 -11.53 5.17 11.56
CA GLN A 233 -12.25 4.29 12.48
C GLN A 233 -12.94 5.08 13.57
N ARG A 234 -14.02 4.53 14.14
CA ARG A 234 -14.85 5.21 15.14
C ARG A 234 -14.09 5.61 16.41
N SER A 235 -13.16 4.77 16.84
CA SER A 235 -12.26 5.06 17.96
C SER A 235 -11.08 5.98 17.63
N GLY A 236 -11.00 6.51 16.42
CA GLY A 236 -9.98 7.44 15.96
C GLY A 236 -10.59 8.59 15.15
N VAL A 237 -10.09 8.79 13.93
CA VAL A 237 -10.64 9.82 13.02
C VAL A 237 -11.95 9.35 12.42
N ALA A 238 -13.06 9.99 12.78
CA ALA A 238 -14.41 9.57 12.39
C ALA A 238 -15.35 10.70 11.93
N GLN A 239 -14.99 11.96 12.19
CA GLN A 239 -15.83 13.13 11.90
C GLN A 239 -15.00 14.26 11.25
N PRO A 240 -15.66 15.26 10.62
CA PRO A 240 -14.97 16.36 9.93
C PRO A 240 -13.93 17.10 10.80
N GLN A 241 -14.22 17.29 12.08
CA GLN A 241 -13.29 17.99 12.98
C GLN A 241 -12.05 17.15 13.33
N ASP A 242 -12.18 15.82 13.38
CA ASP A 242 -11.03 14.94 13.52
C ASP A 242 -10.12 15.02 12.30
N VAL A 243 -10.71 15.12 11.10
CA VAL A 243 -9.99 15.31 9.84
C VAL A 243 -9.22 16.63 9.88
N ALA A 244 -9.87 17.73 10.23
CA ALA A 244 -9.22 19.04 10.33
C ALA A 244 -8.07 19.05 11.35
N ALA A 245 -8.29 18.47 12.54
CA ALA A 245 -7.26 18.34 13.57
C ALA A 245 -6.07 17.50 13.08
N TYR A 246 -6.35 16.37 12.42
CA TYR A 246 -5.32 15.50 11.86
C TYR A 246 -4.51 16.20 10.78
N LEU A 247 -5.15 16.93 9.86
CA LEU A 247 -4.46 17.69 8.80
C LEU A 247 -3.55 18.79 9.37
N SER A 248 -4.01 19.51 10.39
CA SER A 248 -3.23 20.54 11.07
C SER A 248 -1.97 19.95 11.72
N TRP A 249 -2.13 18.84 12.45
CA TRP A 249 -1.03 18.12 13.10
C TRP A 249 -0.05 17.49 12.08
N ALA A 250 -0.57 16.87 11.03
CA ALA A 250 0.23 16.23 9.99
C ALA A 250 1.21 17.19 9.31
N ARG A 251 0.78 18.44 9.08
CA ARG A 251 1.64 19.51 8.55
C ARG A 251 2.81 19.82 9.49
N GLN A 252 2.59 19.84 10.80
CA GLN A 252 3.65 20.08 11.80
C GLN A 252 4.67 18.93 11.88
N CYS A 253 4.29 17.74 11.40
CA CYS A 253 5.16 16.59 11.25
C CYS A 253 5.98 16.60 9.94
N GLY A 254 5.79 17.60 9.07
CA GLY A 254 6.49 17.70 7.79
C GLY A 254 5.83 16.93 6.63
N ALA A 255 4.61 16.41 6.82
CA ALA A 255 3.93 15.69 5.75
C ALA A 255 3.52 16.63 4.61
N GLY A 256 3.86 16.25 3.37
CA GLY A 256 3.38 16.93 2.15
C GLY A 256 2.07 16.33 1.63
N THR A 257 1.66 15.17 2.15
CA THR A 257 0.39 14.52 1.82
C THR A 257 -0.18 13.80 3.04
N VAL A 258 -1.50 13.79 3.16
CA VAL A 258 -2.25 12.93 4.09
C VAL A 258 -3.16 12.01 3.29
N VAL A 259 -3.17 10.73 3.64
CA VAL A 259 -4.07 9.72 3.06
C VAL A 259 -4.99 9.21 4.15
N PHE A 260 -6.29 9.49 4.02
CA PHE A 260 -7.34 8.88 4.82
C PHE A 260 -7.86 7.65 4.08
N ARG A 261 -7.77 6.48 4.71
CA ARG A 261 -8.18 5.20 4.13
C ARG A 261 -9.31 4.58 4.92
N GLU A 262 -10.38 4.19 4.24
CA GLU A 262 -11.43 3.36 4.83
C GLU A 262 -10.94 1.94 5.06
N PHE A 263 -11.45 1.25 6.09
CA PHE A 263 -11.33 -0.20 6.12
C PHE A 263 -11.91 -0.81 4.84
N SER A 264 -11.14 -1.72 4.22
CA SER A 264 -11.59 -2.41 3.02
C SER A 264 -12.92 -3.12 3.27
N ARG A 265 -13.84 -3.02 2.31
CA ARG A 265 -15.07 -3.81 2.31
C ARG A 265 -14.69 -5.28 2.10
N LEU A 266 -15.16 -6.13 3.00
CA LEU A 266 -14.93 -7.57 2.91
C LEU A 266 -16.10 -8.22 2.17
N ASP A 267 -15.80 -9.24 1.37
CA ASP A 267 -16.79 -10.14 0.79
C ASP A 267 -17.03 -11.36 1.70
N ASP A 268 -17.86 -12.29 1.22
CA ASP A 268 -18.21 -13.53 1.93
C ASP A 268 -17.05 -14.56 1.96
N GLY A 269 -15.91 -14.24 1.36
CA GLY A 269 -14.70 -15.08 1.37
C GLY A 269 -13.99 -15.12 2.72
N TYR A 270 -14.37 -14.25 3.68
CA TYR A 270 -13.76 -14.16 5.01
C TYR A 270 -14.64 -14.74 6.11
N ARG A 271 -14.00 -15.48 7.04
CA ARG A 271 -14.64 -16.02 8.25
C ARG A 271 -14.94 -14.92 9.24
N ASP A 272 -15.99 -15.13 10.05
CA ASP A 272 -16.30 -14.27 11.19
C ASP A 272 -15.31 -14.46 12.36
N ASN A 273 -14.17 -13.78 12.28
CA ASN A 273 -13.16 -13.76 13.33
C ASN A 273 -13.08 -12.40 14.04
N ALA A 274 -12.22 -12.29 15.06
CA ALA A 274 -12.09 -11.07 15.86
C ALA A 274 -11.79 -9.83 15.00
N THR A 275 -10.91 -9.95 14.01
CA THR A 275 -10.58 -8.85 13.09
C THR A 275 -11.75 -8.48 12.20
N ALA A 276 -12.46 -9.43 11.59
CA ALA A 276 -13.65 -9.14 10.78
C ALA A 276 -14.73 -8.42 11.61
N ARG A 277 -14.97 -8.86 12.85
CA ARG A 277 -15.90 -8.19 13.77
C ARG A 277 -15.45 -6.77 14.10
N TYR A 278 -14.16 -6.58 14.39
CA TYR A 278 -13.59 -5.26 14.67
C TYR A 278 -13.78 -4.32 13.48
N LEU A 279 -13.41 -4.75 12.28
CA LEU A 279 -13.55 -3.96 11.05
C LEU A 279 -15.00 -3.52 10.84
N ARG A 280 -15.99 -4.39 11.07
CA ARG A 280 -17.42 -4.03 10.96
C ARG A 280 -17.85 -3.03 12.04
N ALA A 281 -17.45 -3.25 13.29
CA ALA A 281 -17.86 -2.41 14.42
C ALA A 281 -17.26 -1.01 14.34
N GLU A 282 -15.98 -0.91 13.98
CA GLU A 282 -15.21 0.34 13.99
C GLU A 282 -15.23 1.08 12.66
N ARG A 283 -15.93 0.56 11.63
CA ARG A 283 -15.96 1.18 10.31
C ARG A 283 -16.53 2.60 10.35
N VAL A 284 -15.81 3.50 9.68
CA VAL A 284 -16.27 4.83 9.28
C VAL A 284 -16.44 4.78 7.76
N SER A 285 -17.64 5.07 7.25
CA SER A 285 -17.89 5.09 5.81
C SER A 285 -17.16 6.26 5.16
N MET A 286 -16.36 5.99 4.12
CA MET A 286 -15.69 7.04 3.36
C MET A 286 -16.70 8.02 2.75
N ASP A 287 -17.78 7.49 2.16
CA ASP A 287 -18.81 8.31 1.52
C ASP A 287 -19.48 9.25 2.52
N ALA A 288 -19.82 8.74 3.70
CA ALA A 288 -20.47 9.55 4.74
C ALA A 288 -19.52 10.62 5.30
N LEU A 289 -18.29 10.25 5.65
CA LEU A 289 -17.32 11.19 6.21
C LEU A 289 -16.95 12.28 5.21
N LEU A 290 -16.61 11.90 3.98
CA LEU A 290 -16.20 12.87 2.96
C LEU A 290 -17.36 13.80 2.58
N THR A 291 -18.60 13.29 2.53
CA THR A 291 -19.78 14.16 2.37
C THR A 291 -19.87 15.16 3.51
N ALA A 292 -19.79 14.71 4.77
CA ALA A 292 -19.85 15.59 5.92
C ALA A 292 -18.71 16.63 5.93
N CYS A 293 -17.51 16.26 5.51
CA CYS A 293 -16.39 17.19 5.39
C CYS A 293 -16.64 18.27 4.34
N LEU A 294 -17.21 17.91 3.19
CA LEU A 294 -17.52 18.85 2.10
C LEU A 294 -18.70 19.76 2.45
N ASP A 295 -19.66 19.26 3.23
CA ASP A 295 -20.83 20.02 3.67
C ASP A 295 -20.52 20.94 4.88
N ASP A 296 -19.38 20.74 5.55
CA ASP A 296 -18.88 21.60 6.65
C ASP A 296 -18.02 22.76 6.10
N PRO A 297 -18.50 24.02 6.15
CA PRO A 297 -17.79 25.17 5.57
C PRO A 297 -16.54 25.60 6.35
N GLU A 298 -16.34 25.13 7.58
CA GLU A 298 -15.12 25.40 8.34
C GLU A 298 -14.02 24.42 7.95
N VAL A 299 -14.39 23.14 7.78
CA VAL A 299 -13.45 22.07 7.41
C VAL A 299 -13.05 22.16 5.95
N SER A 300 -14.01 22.32 5.03
CA SER A 300 -13.77 22.36 3.58
C SER A 300 -13.20 23.68 3.08
N ARG A 301 -13.05 24.69 3.96
CA ARG A 301 -12.56 26.01 3.58
C ARG A 301 -11.20 25.91 2.90
N GLY A 302 -11.13 26.44 1.67
CA GLY A 302 -9.90 26.44 0.88
C GLY A 302 -9.49 25.07 0.34
N TRP A 303 -10.38 24.08 0.31
CA TRP A 303 -10.14 22.81 -0.38
C TRP A 303 -10.40 22.96 -1.88
N ALA A 304 -9.42 22.58 -2.68
CA ALA A 304 -9.53 22.46 -4.13
C ALA A 304 -9.55 20.97 -4.51
N LEU A 305 -10.68 20.48 -5.02
CA LEU A 305 -10.81 19.11 -5.52
C LEU A 305 -10.03 18.97 -6.84
N GLU A 306 -9.03 18.10 -6.88
CA GLU A 306 -8.11 18.02 -8.02
C GLU A 306 -8.47 16.87 -8.96
N ALA A 307 -8.55 15.65 -8.44
CA ALA A 307 -8.69 14.47 -9.29
C ALA A 307 -9.33 13.30 -8.57
N LEU A 308 -9.99 12.44 -9.34
CA LEU A 308 -10.37 11.09 -8.92
C LEU A 308 -9.45 10.06 -9.57
N THR A 309 -9.13 9.00 -8.84
CA THR A 309 -8.52 7.79 -9.39
C THR A 309 -9.41 6.59 -9.12
N GLU A 310 -9.62 5.76 -10.13
CA GLU A 310 -10.21 4.44 -10.00
C GLU A 310 -9.13 3.38 -10.24
N GLY A 311 -8.87 2.54 -9.25
CA GLY A 311 -8.01 1.36 -9.31
C GLY A 311 -8.80 0.08 -9.54
N TYR A 312 -8.11 -1.06 -9.50
CA TYR A 312 -8.76 -2.35 -9.81
C TYR A 312 -9.67 -2.84 -8.68
N TYR A 313 -9.53 -2.29 -7.48
CA TYR A 313 -10.35 -2.61 -6.31
C TYR A 313 -10.55 -1.42 -5.35
N PHE A 314 -10.12 -0.22 -5.74
CA PHE A 314 -10.18 0.97 -4.90
C PHE A 314 -10.53 2.20 -5.73
N TRP A 315 -10.96 3.27 -5.07
CA TRP A 315 -10.99 4.60 -5.66
C TRP A 315 -10.42 5.61 -4.66
N ASN A 316 -9.91 6.72 -5.17
CA ASN A 316 -9.54 7.85 -4.32
C ASN A 316 -9.89 9.20 -4.91
N LEU A 317 -10.21 10.14 -4.02
CA LEU A 317 -10.27 11.57 -4.29
C LEU A 317 -8.99 12.21 -3.81
N ARG A 318 -8.34 12.97 -4.68
CA ARG A 318 -7.25 13.88 -4.33
C ARG A 318 -7.76 15.31 -4.31
N LEU A 319 -7.42 16.02 -3.26
CA LEU A 319 -7.64 17.46 -3.12
C LEU A 319 -6.40 18.14 -2.56
N ARG A 320 -6.38 19.48 -2.64
CA ARG A 320 -5.34 20.32 -2.06
C ARG A 320 -5.96 21.33 -1.11
N THR A 321 -5.35 21.52 0.05
CA THR A 321 -5.73 22.58 1.00
C THR A 321 -5.10 23.92 0.60
N GLU A 322 -5.64 25.03 1.11
CA GLU A 322 -5.05 26.38 0.94
C GLU A 322 -3.58 26.44 1.41
N SER A 323 -3.23 25.64 2.41
CA SER A 323 -1.86 25.56 2.91
C SER A 323 -0.89 24.76 2.02
N GLY A 324 -1.37 24.23 0.89
CA GLY A 324 -0.59 23.44 -0.07
C GLY A 324 -0.50 21.94 0.25
N LEU A 325 -1.02 21.49 1.40
CA LEU A 325 -1.10 20.07 1.77
C LEU A 325 -1.99 19.30 0.79
N ASN A 326 -1.49 18.18 0.25
CA ASN A 326 -2.31 17.25 -0.54
C ASN A 326 -3.08 16.32 0.41
N VAL A 327 -4.36 16.08 0.13
CA VAL A 327 -5.19 15.16 0.91
C VAL A 327 -5.81 14.15 -0.04
N VAL A 328 -5.73 12.88 0.35
CA VAL A 328 -6.29 11.75 -0.40
C VAL A 328 -7.31 11.05 0.49
N PHE A 329 -8.52 10.88 -0.01
CA PHE A 329 -9.55 10.04 0.59
C PHE A 329 -9.69 8.77 -0.25
N GLU A 330 -9.48 7.60 0.34
CA GLU A 330 -9.42 6.31 -0.36
C GLU A 330 -10.35 5.26 0.24
N SER A 331 -11.11 4.57 -0.61
CA SER A 331 -11.94 3.42 -0.26
C SER A 331 -11.54 2.22 -1.11
N ALA A 332 -11.59 1.03 -0.51
CA ALA A 332 -11.19 -0.23 -1.15
C ALA A 332 -12.22 -1.35 -0.90
N ASP A 333 -12.27 -2.31 -1.82
CA ASP A 333 -13.21 -3.42 -1.82
C ASP A 333 -12.50 -4.73 -2.17
N TYR A 334 -12.42 -5.65 -1.22
CA TYR A 334 -11.75 -6.94 -1.43
C TYR A 334 -12.57 -7.91 -2.29
N GLY A 335 -13.89 -7.75 -2.36
CA GLY A 335 -14.70 -8.52 -3.32
C GLY A 335 -14.36 -8.14 -4.76
N ALA A 336 -14.22 -6.84 -5.04
CA ALA A 336 -13.74 -6.37 -6.34
C ALA A 336 -12.32 -6.86 -6.64
N MET A 337 -11.43 -6.87 -5.65
CA MET A 337 -10.07 -7.43 -5.76
C MET A 337 -10.10 -8.91 -6.17
N HIS A 338 -10.86 -9.74 -5.45
CA HIS A 338 -10.96 -11.17 -5.75
C HIS A 338 -11.55 -11.43 -7.14
N GLN A 339 -12.60 -10.68 -7.53
CA GLN A 339 -13.18 -10.78 -8.88
C GLN A 339 -12.16 -10.46 -9.98
N ARG A 340 -11.29 -9.47 -9.76
CA ARG A 340 -10.22 -9.14 -10.71
C ARG A 340 -9.16 -10.23 -10.77
N HIS A 341 -8.70 -10.74 -9.64
CA HIS A 341 -7.71 -11.83 -9.64
C HIS A 341 -8.24 -13.11 -10.30
N ALA A 342 -9.54 -13.40 -10.15
CA ALA A 342 -10.19 -14.54 -10.80
C ALA A 342 -10.21 -14.47 -12.34
N THR A 343 -9.92 -13.33 -12.95
CA THR A 343 -9.82 -13.21 -14.43
C THR A 343 -8.57 -13.88 -15.01
N GLY A 344 -7.56 -14.16 -14.17
CA GLY A 344 -6.26 -14.68 -14.61
C GLY A 344 -5.29 -13.62 -15.13
N ASP A 345 -5.71 -12.35 -15.21
CA ASP A 345 -4.83 -11.20 -15.46
C ASP A 345 -4.07 -10.81 -14.19
N ILE A 346 -2.86 -10.26 -14.36
CA ILE A 346 -1.97 -9.90 -13.25
C ILE A 346 -2.10 -8.41 -12.93
N TYR A 347 -2.62 -8.10 -11.74
CA TYR A 347 -2.79 -6.72 -11.23
C TYR A 347 -1.81 -6.36 -10.09
N LYS A 348 -1.14 -7.36 -9.52
CA LYS A 348 -0.18 -7.21 -8.41
C LYS A 348 0.81 -8.36 -8.45
N LEU A 349 2.08 -8.07 -8.14
CA LEU A 349 3.10 -9.08 -7.92
C LEU A 349 3.53 -9.06 -6.46
N VAL A 350 3.55 -10.21 -5.81
CA VAL A 350 4.02 -10.36 -4.44
C VAL A 350 5.00 -11.52 -4.37
N TYR A 351 6.21 -11.24 -3.89
CA TYR A 351 7.21 -12.26 -3.61
C TYR A 351 7.21 -12.56 -2.11
N PHE A 352 6.84 -13.80 -1.76
CA PHE A 352 6.73 -14.24 -0.39
C PHE A 352 8.02 -14.82 0.15
N ALA A 353 8.12 -14.83 1.48
CA ALA A 353 9.31 -15.28 2.18
C ALA A 353 9.61 -16.78 2.00
N ASP A 354 8.66 -17.56 1.51
CA ASP A 354 8.85 -18.96 1.16
C ASP A 354 9.39 -19.18 -0.26
N GLY A 355 9.75 -18.12 -0.98
CA GLY A 355 10.40 -18.21 -2.30
C GLY A 355 9.45 -18.19 -3.50
N GLN A 356 8.14 -18.01 -3.26
CA GLN A 356 7.13 -17.95 -4.32
C GLN A 356 6.85 -16.50 -4.76
N LEU A 357 6.82 -16.29 -6.08
CA LEU A 357 6.26 -15.10 -6.71
C LEU A 357 4.82 -15.39 -7.14
N CYS A 358 3.86 -14.63 -6.62
CA CYS A 358 2.43 -14.81 -6.87
C CYS A 358 1.79 -13.58 -7.53
N ALA A 359 0.67 -13.79 -8.21
CA ALA A 359 -0.17 -12.74 -8.80
C ALA A 359 -1.21 -12.17 -7.81
N GLY A 360 -0.86 -12.05 -6.52
CA GLY A 360 -1.80 -11.61 -5.50
C GLY A 360 -1.23 -11.65 -4.09
N TRP A 361 -2.07 -11.33 -3.10
CA TRP A 361 -1.69 -11.20 -1.69
C TRP A 361 -1.71 -12.53 -0.90
N GLU A 362 -1.78 -13.66 -1.61
CA GLU A 362 -2.02 -14.97 -1.01
C GLU A 362 -0.87 -15.92 -1.31
N PRO A 363 -0.12 -16.35 -0.29
CA PRO A 363 0.91 -17.37 -0.50
C PRO A 363 0.31 -18.69 -0.98
N GLY A 364 0.97 -19.35 -1.93
CA GLY A 364 0.52 -20.61 -2.50
C GLY A 364 -0.63 -20.52 -3.50
N HIS A 365 -1.21 -19.33 -3.70
CA HIS A 365 -2.26 -19.09 -4.71
C HIS A 365 -1.70 -18.24 -5.85
N ASP A 366 -2.17 -18.50 -7.07
CA ASP A 366 -1.75 -17.81 -8.30
C ASP A 366 -0.21 -17.71 -8.44
N VAL A 367 0.48 -18.81 -8.12
CA VAL A 367 1.95 -18.89 -8.16
C VAL A 367 2.42 -18.76 -9.61
N LEU A 368 3.22 -17.74 -9.88
CA LEU A 368 3.81 -17.44 -11.18
C LEU A 368 5.19 -18.09 -11.35
N LEU A 369 5.95 -18.17 -10.26
CA LEU A 369 7.29 -18.74 -10.22
C LEU A 369 7.63 -19.21 -8.79
N ASP A 370 8.16 -20.42 -8.65
CA ASP A 370 8.77 -20.90 -7.41
C ASP A 370 10.29 -20.90 -7.59
N THR A 371 10.97 -20.04 -6.82
CA THR A 371 12.41 -19.85 -7.01
C THR A 371 13.26 -20.90 -6.29
N ARG A 372 12.65 -21.79 -5.49
CA ARG A 372 13.36 -22.87 -4.77
C ARG A 372 13.62 -24.08 -5.65
N THR A 373 12.74 -24.35 -6.61
CA THR A 373 12.74 -25.58 -7.42
C THR A 373 14.00 -25.75 -8.28
N GLU A 374 14.64 -24.65 -8.72
CA GLU A 374 15.94 -24.74 -9.42
C GLU A 374 17.08 -25.20 -8.51
N GLN A 375 17.06 -24.88 -7.22
CA GLN A 375 18.06 -25.35 -6.24
C GLN A 375 17.80 -26.79 -5.79
N GLN A 376 16.53 -27.23 -5.71
CA GLN A 376 16.20 -28.63 -5.38
C GLN A 376 16.60 -29.59 -6.52
N ALA A 377 16.53 -29.15 -7.78
CA ALA A 377 17.01 -29.93 -8.92
C ALA A 377 18.54 -30.08 -8.93
N LEU A 378 19.29 -29.08 -8.45
CA LEU A 378 20.75 -29.11 -8.35
C LEU A 378 21.28 -29.80 -7.07
N ALA A 379 20.46 -29.94 -6.03
CA ALA A 379 20.83 -30.64 -4.79
C ALA A 379 20.55 -32.15 -4.84
N HIS A 380 19.88 -32.64 -5.89
CA HIS A 380 19.50 -34.04 -6.08
C HIS A 380 19.98 -34.64 -7.41
N GLY A 381 20.78 -33.91 -8.18
CA GLY A 381 21.55 -34.41 -9.33
C GLY A 381 23.03 -34.32 -9.04
#